data_AF-A0A4Y1ZAB7-F1
#
_entry.id   AF-A0A4Y1ZAB7-F1
#
_cell.length_a   1.000
_cell.length_b   1.000
_cell.length_c   1.000
_cell.angle_alpha   90.00
_cell.angle_beta   90.00
_cell.angle_gamma   90.00
#
_symmetry.space_group_name_H-M   'P 1'
#
loop_
_entity.id
_entity.type
_entity.pdbx_description
1 polymer ?
#
loop_
_entity_poly.entity_id
_entity_poly.type
_entity_poly.pdbx_seq_one_letter_code
_entity_poly.pdbx_strand_id
1 'polypeptide(L)'
;MRLAIDAMGGDHAPGAMVEGAIKALKEFPELEITLVGDKEKLKDLVGEQDRIDILHTTEKIEGTDAPVKAVRQKKQASMVLAVKEVREKRCAAAISAGNTGALMASGLFGVGRIKGIDRPALAPTLPTIHQNKGFLFLDVGANAETKPENMLQYAIMGNIYAEKSCIAQILALDF
;
A
#
# COMPACT_ATOMS: atom_id res chain seq x y z
N MET A 1 -15.20 -2.67 5.78
CA MET A 1 -13.99 -3.05 5.00
C MET A 1 -12.78 -2.85 5.90
N ARG A 2 -11.77 -3.73 5.87
CA ARG A 2 -10.60 -3.63 6.76
C ARG A 2 -9.27 -3.47 6.01
N LEU A 3 -8.43 -2.55 6.44
CA LEU A 3 -7.11 -2.27 5.85
C LEU A 3 -5.98 -2.54 6.85
N ALA A 4 -4.90 -3.16 6.38
CA ALA A 4 -3.66 -3.29 7.15
C ALA A 4 -2.72 -2.11 6.83
N ILE A 5 -2.15 -1.46 7.84
CA ILE A 5 -1.19 -0.37 7.67
C ILE A 5 0.09 -0.73 8.41
N ASP A 6 1.21 -0.77 7.68
CA ASP A 6 2.54 -0.79 8.27
C ASP A 6 2.79 0.54 8.98
N ALA A 7 2.65 0.54 10.30
CA ALA A 7 2.75 1.76 11.09
C ALA A 7 4.20 2.18 11.36
N MET A 8 5.20 1.37 10.98
CA MET A 8 6.62 1.63 11.29
C MET A 8 7.42 2.13 10.08
N GLY A 9 6.82 2.10 8.88
CA GLY A 9 7.44 2.54 7.64
C GLY A 9 7.21 4.03 7.36
N GLY A 10 8.26 4.72 6.93
CA GLY A 10 8.23 6.14 6.53
C GLY A 10 8.98 7.06 7.50
N ASP A 11 9.39 8.22 7.02
CA ASP A 11 10.28 9.13 7.75
C ASP A 11 9.63 9.73 9.02
N HIS A 12 8.30 9.85 9.01
CA HIS A 12 7.51 10.42 10.12
C HIS A 12 6.71 9.33 10.86
N ALA A 13 7.10 8.06 10.72
CA ALA A 13 6.46 6.95 11.42
C ALA A 13 6.88 6.90 12.90
N PRO A 14 5.98 6.44 13.80
CA PRO A 14 4.62 6.01 13.54
C PRO A 14 3.57 7.13 13.51
N GLY A 15 3.92 8.35 13.94
CA GLY A 15 2.99 9.46 14.13
C GLY A 15 2.12 9.78 12.91
N ALA A 16 2.74 10.03 11.76
CA ALA A 16 2.01 10.36 10.53
C ALA A 16 1.09 9.22 10.06
N MET A 17 1.45 7.97 10.35
CA MET A 17 0.65 6.81 9.95
C MET A 17 -0.59 6.65 10.82
N VAL A 18 -0.45 6.86 12.12
CA VAL A 18 -1.59 6.87 13.05
C VAL A 18 -2.52 8.04 12.75
N GLU A 19 -1.98 9.24 12.51
CA GLU A 19 -2.79 10.42 12.16
C GLU A 19 -3.60 10.19 10.87
N GLY A 20 -2.96 9.65 9.83
CA GLY A 20 -3.64 9.29 8.58
C GLY A 20 -4.74 8.25 8.77
N ALA A 21 -4.49 7.22 9.59
CA ALA A 21 -5.49 6.20 9.93
C ALA A 21 -6.71 6.80 10.64
N ILE A 22 -6.50 7.66 11.65
CA ILE A 22 -7.58 8.33 12.39
C ILE A 22 -8.38 9.26 11.46
N LYS A 23 -7.71 10.00 10.57
CA LYS A 23 -8.41 10.84 9.57
C LYS A 23 -9.28 10.00 8.64
N ALA A 24 -8.74 8.89 8.13
CA ALA A 24 -9.51 7.98 7.26
C ALA A 24 -10.74 7.41 7.97
N LEU A 25 -10.64 7.03 9.26
CA LEU A 25 -11.79 6.54 10.03
C LEU A 25 -12.90 7.58 10.24
N LYS A 26 -12.55 8.88 10.27
CA LYS A 26 -13.53 9.97 10.34
C LYS A 26 -14.29 10.15 9.02
N GLU A 27 -13.60 9.94 7.89
CA GLU A 27 -14.16 10.10 6.55
C GLU A 27 -14.96 8.86 6.09
N PHE A 28 -14.54 7.67 6.51
CA PHE A 28 -15.13 6.39 6.11
C PHE A 28 -15.70 5.64 7.33
N PRO A 29 -17.01 5.76 7.63
CA PRO A 29 -17.62 5.12 8.81
C PRO A 29 -17.51 3.59 8.84
N GLU A 30 -17.53 2.93 7.68
CA GLU A 30 -17.46 1.47 7.53
C GLU A 30 -16.02 0.93 7.44
N LEU A 31 -15.02 1.80 7.59
CA LEU A 31 -13.61 1.42 7.58
C LEU A 31 -13.17 0.92 8.96
N GLU A 32 -12.43 -0.17 8.96
CA GLU A 32 -11.67 -0.67 10.10
C GLU A 32 -10.20 -0.76 9.71
N ILE A 33 -9.30 -0.60 10.68
CA ILE A 33 -7.86 -0.55 10.43
C ILE A 33 -7.13 -1.52 11.37
N THR A 34 -6.18 -2.25 10.81
CA THR A 34 -5.17 -2.99 11.57
C THR A 34 -3.83 -2.27 11.42
N LEU A 35 -3.39 -1.58 12.47
CA LEU A 35 -2.05 -0.99 12.55
C LEU A 35 -1.05 -2.07 12.95
N VAL A 36 -0.01 -2.25 12.15
CA VAL A 36 1.01 -3.27 12.41
C VAL A 36 2.30 -2.59 12.86
N GLY A 37 2.74 -2.85 14.08
CA GLY A 37 3.94 -2.20 14.63
C GLY A 37 4.10 -2.33 16.13
N ASP A 38 5.00 -1.51 16.68
CA ASP A 38 5.37 -1.56 18.09
C ASP A 38 4.22 -1.02 18.95
N LYS A 39 3.57 -1.90 19.71
CA LYS A 39 2.33 -1.58 20.42
C LYS A 39 2.57 -0.52 21.48
N GLU A 40 3.74 -0.53 22.12
CA GLU A 40 4.08 0.46 23.13
C GLU A 40 4.27 1.86 22.53
N LYS A 41 4.71 1.96 21.27
CA LYS A 41 4.80 3.25 20.54
C LYS A 41 3.47 3.70 19.96
N LEU A 42 2.55 2.77 19.70
CA LEU A 42 1.28 3.05 19.03
C LEU A 42 0.14 3.36 19.99
N LYS A 43 0.08 2.73 21.18
CA LYS A 43 -1.03 2.88 22.14
C LYS A 43 -1.40 4.34 22.40
N ASP A 44 -0.42 5.15 22.80
CA ASP A 44 -0.66 6.55 23.18
C ASP A 44 -1.05 7.43 21.97
N LEU A 45 -0.52 7.11 20.78
CA LEU A 45 -0.85 7.83 19.54
C LEU A 45 -2.25 7.50 19.03
N VAL A 46 -2.67 6.25 19.19
CA VAL A 46 -4.00 5.77 18.76
C VAL A 46 -5.09 6.26 19.72
N GLY A 47 -4.81 6.25 21.01
CA GLY A 47 -5.79 6.53 22.05
C GLY A 47 -6.92 5.49 22.09
N GLU A 48 -8.09 5.89 22.58
CA GLU A 48 -9.28 5.05 22.58
C GLU A 48 -9.94 5.09 21.20
N GLN A 49 -9.70 4.04 20.39
CA GLN A 49 -10.26 3.96 19.06
C GLN A 49 -10.71 2.54 18.69
N ASP A 50 -12.00 2.28 18.80
CA ASP A 50 -12.60 0.93 18.71
C ASP A 50 -12.49 0.28 17.32
N ARG A 51 -12.25 1.09 16.27
CA ARG A 51 -12.07 0.63 14.88
C ARG A 51 -10.60 0.45 14.48
N ILE A 52 -9.68 0.53 15.43
CA ILE A 52 -8.25 0.27 15.24
C ILE A 52 -7.81 -0.93 16.08
N ASP A 53 -7.38 -1.99 15.42
CA ASP A 53 -6.64 -3.08 16.06
C ASP A 53 -5.13 -2.88 15.87
N ILE A 54 -4.35 -3.17 16.92
CA ILE A 54 -2.89 -3.14 16.85
C ILE A 54 -2.35 -4.58 16.78
N LEU A 55 -1.79 -4.95 15.63
CA LEU A 55 -1.00 -6.17 15.47
C LEU A 55 0.45 -5.88 15.89
N HIS A 56 0.82 -6.39 17.07
CA HIS A 56 2.11 -6.08 17.65
C HIS A 56 3.29 -6.74 16.92
N THR A 57 4.32 -5.95 16.63
CA THR A 57 5.67 -6.41 16.35
C THR A 57 6.69 -5.31 16.66
N THR A 58 7.90 -5.68 17.05
CA THR A 58 9.02 -4.73 17.21
C THR A 58 9.99 -4.75 16.03
N GLU A 59 9.84 -5.71 15.11
CA GLU A 59 10.69 -5.83 13.93
C GLU A 59 10.18 -4.90 12.81
N LYS A 60 11.10 -4.24 12.10
CA LYS A 60 10.82 -3.46 10.90
C LYS A 60 11.89 -3.65 9.83
N ILE A 61 11.53 -3.39 8.57
CA ILE A 61 12.48 -3.29 7.46
C ILE A 61 13.02 -1.86 7.45
N GLU A 62 14.34 -1.72 7.47
CA GLU A 62 15.00 -0.42 7.42
C GLU A 62 15.08 0.12 6.00
N GLY A 63 15.19 1.44 5.84
CA GLY A 63 15.36 2.07 4.52
C GLY A 63 16.61 1.59 3.78
N THR A 64 17.66 1.22 4.52
CA THR A 64 18.96 0.75 4.01
C THR A 64 19.05 -0.75 3.78
N ASP A 65 18.00 -1.51 4.13
CA ASP A 65 17.99 -2.95 3.95
C ASP A 65 17.91 -3.35 2.47
N ALA A 66 18.62 -4.42 2.10
CA ALA A 66 18.46 -5.04 0.79
C ALA A 66 17.05 -5.68 0.68
N PRO A 67 16.18 -5.20 -0.23
CA PRO A 67 14.73 -5.48 -0.16
C PRO A 67 14.32 -6.96 -0.09
N VAL A 68 14.74 -7.76 -1.07
CA VAL A 68 14.35 -9.17 -1.17
C VAL A 68 14.90 -9.99 -0.01
N LYS A 69 16.13 -9.68 0.43
CA LYS A 69 16.76 -10.37 1.56
C LYS A 69 16.02 -10.06 2.86
N ALA A 70 15.71 -8.79 3.12
CA ALA A 70 14.99 -8.38 4.31
C ALA A 70 13.60 -9.03 4.41
N VAL A 71 12.80 -9.01 3.35
CA VAL A 71 11.48 -9.67 3.31
C VAL A 71 11.58 -11.19 3.55
N ARG A 72 12.67 -11.83 3.13
CA ARG A 72 12.90 -13.26 3.36
C ARG A 72 13.34 -13.57 4.79
N GLN A 73 14.08 -12.68 5.44
CA GLN A 73 14.65 -12.93 6.77
C GLN A 73 13.77 -12.40 7.90
N LYS A 74 13.29 -11.16 7.78
CA LYS A 74 12.51 -10.43 8.78
C LYS A 74 11.02 -10.75 8.69
N LYS A 75 10.65 -12.00 9.00
CA LYS A 75 9.27 -12.50 8.88
C LYS A 75 8.28 -11.82 9.82
N GLN A 76 8.78 -11.19 10.89
CA GLN A 76 7.97 -10.46 11.84
C GLN A 76 7.98 -8.95 11.56
N ALA A 77 8.64 -8.47 10.51
CA ALA A 77 8.62 -7.06 10.18
C ALA A 77 7.20 -6.53 9.96
N SER A 78 6.91 -5.33 10.46
CA SER A 78 5.60 -4.68 10.35
C SER A 78 5.02 -4.72 8.93
N MET A 79 5.81 -4.37 7.92
CA MET A 79 5.44 -4.45 6.50
C MET A 79 5.06 -5.87 6.06
N VAL A 80 5.86 -6.87 6.45
CA VAL A 80 5.65 -8.28 6.05
C VAL A 80 4.37 -8.82 6.70
N LEU A 81 4.15 -8.48 7.97
CA LEU A 81 2.92 -8.85 8.68
C LEU A 81 1.69 -8.14 8.12
N ALA A 82 1.77 -6.85 7.78
CA ALA A 82 0.66 -6.13 7.13
C ALA A 82 0.24 -6.79 5.80
N VAL A 83 1.22 -7.19 4.98
CA VAL A 83 0.94 -7.93 3.73
C VAL A 83 0.40 -9.34 4.02
N LYS A 84 0.85 -9.99 5.09
CA LYS A 84 0.33 -11.29 5.53
C LYS A 84 -1.15 -11.22 5.91
N GLU A 85 -1.63 -10.15 6.54
CA GLU A 85 -3.05 -9.94 6.85
C GLU A 85 -3.92 -9.98 5.57
N VAL A 86 -3.41 -9.46 4.46
CA VAL A 86 -4.10 -9.51 3.15
C VAL A 86 -4.05 -10.92 2.57
N ARG A 87 -2.89 -11.58 2.61
CA ARG A 87 -2.73 -12.96 2.12
C ARG A 87 -3.67 -13.93 2.84
N GLU A 88 -3.86 -13.72 4.14
CA GLU A 88 -4.73 -14.54 4.99
C GLU A 88 -6.18 -14.05 5.01
N LYS A 89 -6.54 -13.11 4.11
CA LYS A 89 -7.90 -12.58 3.89
C LYS A 89 -8.53 -11.92 5.14
N ARG A 90 -7.71 -11.50 6.10
CA ARG A 90 -8.17 -10.70 7.26
C ARG A 90 -8.29 -9.21 6.93
N CYS A 91 -7.49 -8.74 5.97
CA CYS A 91 -7.55 -7.39 5.43
C CYS A 91 -7.78 -7.41 3.91
N ALA A 92 -8.44 -6.39 3.38
CA ALA A 92 -8.68 -6.23 1.96
C ALA A 92 -7.47 -5.68 1.19
N ALA A 93 -6.67 -4.82 1.83
CA ALA A 93 -5.44 -4.28 1.27
C ALA A 93 -4.44 -3.92 2.37
N ALA A 94 -3.17 -3.72 1.97
CA ALA A 94 -2.07 -3.30 2.83
C ALA A 94 -1.46 -2.00 2.31
N ILE A 95 -1.09 -1.10 3.22
CA ILE A 95 -0.48 0.20 2.93
C ILE A 95 0.81 0.33 3.73
N SER A 96 1.87 0.85 3.12
CA SER A 96 3.15 1.16 3.80
C SER A 96 3.80 2.36 3.14
N ALA A 97 4.39 3.25 3.96
CA ALA A 97 5.27 4.32 3.52
C ALA A 97 6.76 3.96 3.69
N GLY A 98 7.07 2.67 3.90
CA GLY A 98 8.44 2.17 4.06
C GLY A 98 9.18 1.99 2.73
N ASN A 99 10.26 1.19 2.77
CA ASN A 99 11.10 0.92 1.60
C ASN A 99 10.29 0.34 0.42
N THR A 100 10.24 1.07 -0.71
CA THR A 100 9.45 0.70 -1.91
C THR A 100 9.78 -0.69 -2.44
N GLY A 101 11.08 -1.02 -2.56
CA GLY A 101 11.52 -2.33 -3.02
C GLY A 101 11.05 -3.46 -2.11
N ALA A 102 11.06 -3.23 -0.79
CA ALA A 102 10.61 -4.20 0.20
C ALA A 102 9.10 -4.39 0.14
N LEU A 103 8.33 -3.32 -0.10
CA LEU A 103 6.89 -3.40 -0.27
C LEU A 103 6.53 -4.18 -1.53
N MET A 104 7.20 -3.91 -2.65
CA MET A 104 7.01 -4.67 -3.89
C MET A 104 7.39 -6.15 -3.72
N ALA A 105 8.52 -6.44 -3.07
CA ALA A 105 8.93 -7.81 -2.79
C ALA A 105 7.92 -8.52 -1.85
N SER A 106 7.44 -7.84 -0.82
CA SER A 106 6.41 -8.36 0.09
C SER A 106 5.11 -8.65 -0.65
N GLY A 107 4.62 -7.73 -1.49
CA GLY A 107 3.42 -7.94 -2.30
C GLY A 107 3.57 -9.12 -3.26
N LEU A 108 4.69 -9.20 -3.98
CA LEU A 108 4.94 -10.25 -4.97
C LEU A 108 5.05 -11.63 -4.33
N PHE A 109 5.79 -11.77 -3.22
CA PHE A 109 5.99 -13.08 -2.56
C PHE A 109 4.92 -13.43 -1.54
N GLY A 110 4.25 -12.43 -0.95
CA GLY A 110 3.23 -12.60 0.07
C GLY A 110 1.83 -12.74 -0.52
N VAL A 111 1.33 -11.70 -1.19
CA VAL A 111 -0.01 -11.70 -1.79
C VAL A 111 0.00 -12.53 -3.08
N GLY A 112 0.99 -12.30 -3.94
CA GLY A 112 1.09 -12.89 -5.27
C GLY A 112 0.46 -12.02 -6.36
N ARG A 113 0.61 -12.48 -7.61
CA ARG A 113 0.05 -11.80 -8.79
C ARG A 113 -1.35 -12.33 -9.10
N ILE A 114 -2.15 -11.48 -9.76
CA ILE A 114 -3.37 -11.93 -10.42
C ILE A 114 -3.02 -12.98 -11.48
N LYS A 115 -3.80 -14.07 -11.55
CA LYS A 115 -3.57 -15.14 -12.53
C LYS A 115 -3.60 -14.56 -13.96
N GLY A 116 -2.54 -14.82 -14.72
CA GLY A 116 -2.39 -14.31 -16.09
C GLY A 116 -1.60 -13.01 -16.18
N ILE A 117 -1.39 -12.27 -15.08
CA ILE A 117 -0.47 -11.13 -15.06
C ILE A 117 0.96 -11.63 -14.86
N ASP A 118 1.83 -11.29 -15.80
CA ASP A 118 3.22 -11.74 -15.81
C ASP A 118 4.08 -10.90 -14.86
N ARG A 119 3.95 -9.58 -14.86
CA ARG A 119 4.70 -8.71 -13.92
C ARG A 119 3.79 -7.64 -13.32
N PRO A 120 3.91 -7.32 -12.02
CA PRO A 120 3.22 -6.15 -11.46
C PRO A 120 3.85 -4.87 -11.99
N ALA A 121 3.13 -3.75 -11.94
CA ALA A 121 3.65 -2.43 -12.28
C ALA A 121 3.51 -1.47 -11.09
N LEU A 122 4.46 -0.54 -10.93
CA LEU A 122 4.33 0.57 -9.99
C LEU A 122 3.64 1.72 -10.71
N ALA A 123 2.49 2.16 -10.18
CA ALA A 123 1.54 3.00 -10.92
C ALA A 123 1.07 4.22 -10.12
N PRO A 124 1.89 5.25 -9.91
CA PRO A 124 1.42 6.51 -9.34
C PRO A 124 0.46 7.24 -10.28
N THR A 125 -0.49 7.97 -9.69
CA THR A 125 -1.25 9.01 -10.40
C THR A 125 -0.51 10.34 -10.24
N LEU A 126 -0.14 10.94 -11.36
CA LEU A 126 0.56 12.23 -11.39
C LEU A 126 -0.39 13.36 -11.78
N PRO A 127 -0.15 14.59 -11.28
CA PRO A 127 -0.99 15.74 -11.60
C PRO A 127 -0.80 16.19 -13.06
N THR A 128 -1.77 16.93 -13.57
CA THR A 128 -1.67 17.68 -14.82
C THR A 128 -1.77 19.18 -14.56
N ILE A 129 -1.51 20.00 -15.59
CA ILE A 129 -1.76 21.46 -15.52
C ILE A 129 -3.24 21.81 -15.31
N HIS A 130 -4.14 20.89 -15.67
CA HIS A 130 -5.56 21.05 -15.48
C HIS A 130 -5.92 20.63 -14.06
N GLN A 131 -6.56 21.55 -13.33
CA GLN A 131 -7.00 21.28 -11.97
C GLN A 131 -7.92 20.06 -11.94
N ASN A 132 -7.80 19.29 -10.85
CA ASN A 132 -8.48 18.04 -10.63
C ASN A 132 -8.14 16.93 -11.63
N LYS A 133 -7.46 17.15 -12.75
CA LYS A 133 -7.08 16.09 -13.71
C LYS A 133 -5.72 15.47 -13.39
N GLY A 134 -5.65 14.15 -13.42
CA GLY A 134 -4.43 13.36 -13.25
C GLY A 134 -4.30 12.30 -14.34
N PHE A 135 -3.08 11.77 -14.51
CA PHE A 135 -2.83 10.63 -15.39
C PHE A 135 -2.09 9.53 -14.63
N LEU A 136 -2.38 8.29 -14.96
CA LEU A 136 -1.71 7.13 -14.38
C LEU A 136 -0.42 6.87 -15.14
N PHE A 137 0.72 6.82 -14.45
CA PHE A 137 2.01 6.51 -15.06
C PHE A 137 2.49 5.14 -14.59
N LEU A 138 2.70 4.22 -15.54
CA LEU A 138 3.11 2.85 -15.28
C LEU A 138 4.02 2.36 -16.41
N ASP A 139 5.06 1.57 -16.17
CA ASP A 139 5.67 1.19 -14.89
C ASP A 139 6.79 2.19 -14.51
N VAL A 140 6.79 2.71 -13.28
CA VAL A 140 7.80 3.70 -12.82
C VAL A 140 8.95 3.10 -12.01
N GLY A 141 9.09 1.78 -11.97
CA GLY A 141 10.27 1.14 -11.36
C GLY A 141 10.02 -0.19 -10.66
N ALA A 142 8.88 -0.84 -10.88
CA ALA A 142 8.71 -2.22 -10.43
C ALA A 142 9.63 -3.18 -11.20
N ASN A 143 9.86 -2.91 -12.48
CA ASN A 143 10.66 -3.75 -13.36
C ASN A 143 11.69 -2.90 -14.12
N ALA A 144 12.96 -3.33 -14.08
CA ALA A 144 14.03 -2.68 -14.85
C ALA A 144 13.94 -2.98 -16.35
N GLU A 145 13.39 -4.14 -16.71
CA GLU A 145 13.20 -4.58 -18.09
C GLU A 145 11.75 -5.04 -18.29
N THR A 146 11.18 -4.67 -19.42
CA THR A 146 9.78 -4.96 -19.72
C THR A 146 9.61 -5.44 -21.16
N LYS A 147 8.87 -6.54 -21.34
CA LYS A 147 8.57 -7.09 -22.67
C LYS A 147 7.30 -6.44 -23.27
N PRO A 148 7.09 -6.50 -24.60
CA PRO A 148 5.87 -5.98 -25.22
C PRO A 148 4.57 -6.52 -24.60
N GLU A 149 4.54 -7.79 -24.19
CA GLU A 149 3.35 -8.40 -23.57
C GLU A 149 3.05 -7.79 -22.20
N ASN A 150 4.09 -7.40 -21.45
CA ASN A 150 3.92 -6.71 -20.17
C ASN A 150 3.33 -5.31 -20.38
N MET A 151 3.79 -4.57 -21.40
CA MET A 151 3.24 -3.26 -21.75
C MET A 151 1.73 -3.33 -22.07
N LEU A 152 1.31 -4.38 -22.79
CA LEU A 152 -0.11 -4.63 -23.05
C LEU A 152 -0.89 -4.88 -21.74
N GLN A 153 -0.37 -5.72 -20.85
CA GLN A 153 -0.99 -5.97 -19.54
C GLN A 153 -1.08 -4.70 -18.70
N TYR A 154 -0.05 -3.86 -18.74
CA TYR A 154 -0.01 -2.58 -18.04
C TYR A 154 -1.12 -1.67 -18.57
N ALA A 155 -1.24 -1.51 -19.89
CA ALA A 155 -2.30 -0.71 -20.50
C ALA A 155 -3.70 -1.18 -20.07
N ILE A 156 -3.95 -2.49 -20.05
CA ILE A 156 -5.24 -3.06 -19.61
C ILE A 156 -5.50 -2.76 -18.14
N MET A 157 -4.55 -3.05 -17.25
CA MET A 157 -4.69 -2.79 -15.81
C MET A 157 -4.87 -1.30 -15.51
N GLY A 158 -4.09 -0.44 -16.17
CA GLY A 158 -4.15 1.00 -16.03
C GLY A 158 -5.48 1.59 -16.50
N ASN A 159 -6.00 1.10 -17.64
CA ASN A 159 -7.32 1.50 -18.13
C ASN A 159 -8.43 1.15 -17.13
N ILE A 160 -8.43 -0.09 -16.62
CA ILE A 160 -9.41 -0.53 -15.62
C ILE A 160 -9.30 0.32 -14.35
N TYR A 161 -8.09 0.60 -13.86
CA TYR A 161 -7.89 1.44 -12.68
C TYR A 161 -8.42 2.85 -12.92
N ALA A 162 -8.08 3.49 -14.03
CA ALA A 162 -8.53 4.84 -14.34
C ALA A 162 -10.06 4.94 -14.48
N GLU A 163 -10.71 3.93 -15.06
CA GLU A 163 -12.17 3.87 -15.17
C GLU A 163 -12.87 3.66 -13.82
N LYS A 164 -12.29 2.86 -12.92
CA LYS A 164 -12.95 2.42 -11.67
C LYS A 164 -12.58 3.26 -10.45
N SER A 165 -11.40 3.85 -10.42
CA SER A 165 -10.84 4.55 -9.26
C SER A 165 -10.73 6.04 -9.53
N CYS A 166 -11.86 6.76 -9.43
CA CYS A 166 -12.00 8.22 -9.32
C CYS A 166 -11.31 9.15 -10.37
N ILE A 167 -10.44 8.66 -11.26
CA ILE A 167 -9.97 9.44 -12.42
C ILE A 167 -11.16 9.75 -13.35
N ALA A 168 -12.15 8.85 -13.41
CA ALA A 168 -13.41 9.08 -14.12
C ALA A 168 -14.31 10.16 -13.50
N GLN A 169 -14.33 10.36 -12.17
CA GLN A 169 -15.16 11.40 -11.54
C GLN A 169 -14.62 12.81 -11.79
N ILE A 170 -13.32 12.89 -12.07
CA ILE A 170 -12.59 14.07 -12.52
C ILE A 170 -12.82 14.35 -14.02
N LEU A 171 -13.01 13.30 -14.82
CA LEU A 171 -13.30 13.41 -16.26
C LEU A 171 -14.79 13.65 -16.54
N ALA A 172 -15.68 13.36 -15.58
CA ALA A 172 -17.13 13.50 -15.73
C ALA A 172 -17.69 14.87 -15.29
N LEU A 173 -16.84 15.85 -14.94
CA LEU A 173 -17.27 17.21 -14.59
C LEU A 173 -17.08 18.25 -15.71
N ASP A 174 -16.63 17.85 -16.90
CA ASP A 174 -16.57 18.72 -18.07
C ASP A 174 -17.08 18.01 -19.33
N PHE A 175 -18.36 17.64 -19.40
CA PHE A 175 -19.16 17.57 -20.63
C PHE A 175 -20.65 17.70 -20.32
#